data_AF-A0A2V2ZZ03-F1
#
_entry.id   AF-A0A2V2ZZ03-F1
#
_cell.length_a   1.000
_cell.length_b   1.000
_cell.length_c   1.000
_cell.angle_alpha   90.00
_cell.angle_beta   90.00
_cell.angle_gamma   90.00
#
_symmetry.space_group_name_H-M   'P 1'
#
loop_
_entity.id
_entity.type
_entity.pdbx_description
1 polymer ?
#
loop_
_entity_poly.entity_id
_entity_poly.type
_entity_poly.pdbx_seq_one_letter_code
_entity_poly.pdbx_strand_id
1 'polypeptide(L)'
;MEITFSNTAKHNQDHFDFIANRANRYVHGSKYMYSDEDYLQIIRKSIPNRLESSDYKDSPLTKEETMAFNEALERQIEYWLSLRVHIPIKEGTDTVTYKGETIELDIRPIDINDNDKALRDLLRLHDIIRECLEEDKPLYLSIYEEE
;
A
#
# COMPACT_ATOMS: atom_id res chain seq x y z
N MET A 1 -3.11 16.00 0.25
CA MET A 1 -3.71 14.87 0.96
C MET A 1 -2.72 13.73 0.99
N GLU A 2 -2.32 13.37 2.19
CA GLU A 2 -1.46 12.23 2.50
C GLU A 2 -2.33 11.05 2.93
N ILE A 3 -1.98 9.85 2.47
CA ILE A 3 -2.59 8.60 2.91
C ILE A 3 -1.48 7.73 3.47
N THR A 4 -1.61 7.23 4.68
CA THR A 4 -0.65 6.29 5.25
C THR A 4 -1.36 5.06 5.76
N PHE A 5 -0.80 3.90 5.45
CA PHE A 5 -1.15 2.64 6.07
C PHE A 5 0.03 2.15 6.90
N SER A 6 -0.23 1.62 8.09
CA SER A 6 0.82 1.07 8.95
C SER A 6 0.31 -0.07 9.83
N ASN A 7 1.24 -0.92 10.26
CA ASN A 7 0.95 -1.99 11.22
C ASN A 7 0.92 -1.51 12.69
N THR A 8 1.24 -0.24 12.93
CA THR A 8 1.23 0.41 14.24
C THR A 8 0.94 1.90 14.08
N ALA A 9 0.41 2.56 15.11
CA ALA A 9 0.13 4.01 15.08
C ALA A 9 1.42 4.83 14.85
N LYS A 10 1.42 5.73 13.86
CA LYS A 10 2.59 6.52 13.40
C LYS A 10 2.51 8.01 13.73
N HIS A 11 1.34 8.63 13.65
CA HIS A 11 1.11 10.09 13.58
C HIS A 11 1.76 10.91 14.71
N ASN A 12 1.91 10.34 15.91
CA ASN A 12 2.53 11.02 17.07
C ASN A 12 3.93 10.50 17.42
N GLN A 13 4.53 9.68 16.56
CA GLN A 13 5.88 9.17 16.76
C GLN A 13 6.88 9.99 15.94
N ASP A 14 8.10 10.15 16.46
CA ASP A 14 9.20 10.68 15.66
C ASP A 14 9.43 9.77 14.44
N HIS A 15 9.61 10.36 13.26
CA HIS A 15 9.74 9.61 12.02
C HIS A 15 10.98 8.70 12.04
N PHE A 16 12.12 9.18 12.53
CA PHE A 16 13.38 8.42 12.52
C PHE A 16 13.33 7.27 13.52
N ASP A 17 12.76 7.50 14.70
CA ASP A 17 12.53 6.43 15.68
C ASP A 17 11.56 5.38 15.14
N PHE A 18 10.50 5.82 14.45
CA PHE A 18 9.51 4.93 13.84
C PHE A 18 10.14 3.98 12.80
N ILE A 19 10.96 4.51 11.90
CA ILE A 19 11.62 3.72 10.85
C ILE A 19 12.80 2.88 11.38
N ALA A 20 13.42 3.29 12.50
CA ALA A 20 14.50 2.54 13.13
C ALA A 20 13.99 1.24 13.78
N ASN A 21 12.73 1.22 14.23
CA ASN A 21 12.12 0.01 14.74
C ASN A 21 11.77 -0.96 13.60
N ARG A 22 12.52 -2.07 13.52
CA ARG A 22 12.31 -3.11 12.51
C ARG A 22 11.00 -3.88 12.63
N ALA A 23 10.21 -3.69 13.68
CA ALA A 23 8.84 -4.23 13.75
C ALA A 23 7.83 -3.30 13.05
N ASN A 24 8.15 -2.02 12.89
CA ASN A 24 7.23 -1.07 12.28
C ASN A 24 7.28 -1.20 10.75
N ARG A 25 6.09 -1.20 10.14
CA ARG A 25 5.89 -1.23 8.69
C ARG A 25 4.86 -0.19 8.31
N TYR A 26 5.12 0.50 7.20
CA TYR A 26 4.19 1.49 6.68
C TYR A 26 4.37 1.65 5.17
N VAL A 27 3.31 2.11 4.52
CA VAL A 27 3.32 2.56 3.11
C VAL A 27 2.66 3.94 3.07
N HIS A 28 3.32 4.89 2.42
CA HIS A 28 2.73 6.18 2.07
C HIS A 28 2.09 6.09 0.69
N GLY A 29 0.83 6.51 0.60
CA GLY A 29 0.17 6.88 -0.64
C GLY A 29 0.16 8.40 -0.79
N SER A 30 0.38 8.89 -2.00
CA SER A 30 0.17 10.30 -2.34
C SER A 30 -0.85 10.42 -3.46
N LYS A 31 -1.52 11.57 -3.52
CA LYS A 31 -2.41 12.00 -4.62
C LYS A 31 -1.71 12.06 -6.00
N TYR A 32 -0.39 11.87 -6.06
CA TYR A 32 0.45 12.10 -7.25
C TYR A 32 1.20 10.85 -7.72
N MET A 33 0.90 9.66 -7.19
CA MET A 33 1.42 8.42 -7.78
C MET A 33 0.54 8.02 -8.96
N TYR A 34 0.86 8.59 -10.13
CA TYR A 34 0.43 8.20 -11.47
C TYR A 34 -0.18 6.78 -11.55
N SER A 35 -1.51 6.69 -11.53
CA SER A 35 -2.34 5.82 -12.40
C SER A 35 -3.80 5.85 -11.95
N ASP A 36 -4.70 5.55 -12.88
CA ASP A 36 -6.15 5.80 -12.83
C ASP A 36 -6.96 5.06 -11.74
N GLU A 37 -6.32 4.40 -10.76
CA GLU A 37 -6.94 4.00 -9.50
C GLU A 37 -6.03 4.33 -8.30
N ASP A 38 -6.00 5.61 -7.91
CA ASP A 38 -5.38 6.06 -6.66
C ASP A 38 -5.88 5.23 -5.46
N TYR A 39 -5.08 5.09 -4.40
CA TYR A 39 -5.48 4.45 -3.13
C TYR A 39 -6.88 4.86 -2.65
N LEU A 40 -7.29 6.10 -2.92
CA LEU A 40 -8.63 6.60 -2.64
C LEU A 40 -9.75 5.80 -3.32
N GLN A 41 -9.56 5.36 -4.56
CA GLN A 41 -10.55 4.54 -5.24
C GLN A 41 -10.68 3.16 -4.60
N ILE A 42 -9.55 2.55 -4.21
CA ILE A 42 -9.55 1.28 -3.46
C ILE A 42 -10.29 1.46 -2.14
N ILE A 43 -9.99 2.52 -1.39
CA ILE A 43 -10.67 2.87 -0.12
C ILE A 43 -12.17 3.12 -0.36
N ARG A 44 -12.55 3.92 -1.38
CA ARG A 44 -13.97 4.19 -1.73
C ARG A 44 -14.74 2.92 -2.03
N LYS A 45 -14.13 1.96 -2.73
CA LYS A 45 -14.78 0.71 -3.13
C LYS A 45 -14.93 -0.27 -1.97
N SER A 46 -14.03 -0.24 -0.99
CA SER A 46 -13.93 -1.27 0.06
C SER A 46 -14.34 -0.82 1.46
N ILE A 47 -13.98 0.39 1.85
CA ILE A 47 -14.21 0.97 3.18
C ILE A 47 -14.69 2.44 3.06
N PRO A 48 -15.79 2.71 2.32
CA PRO A 48 -16.23 4.06 1.95
C PRO A 48 -16.46 4.99 3.15
N ASN A 49 -16.95 4.44 4.26
CA ASN A 49 -17.24 5.20 5.49
C ASN A 49 -16.00 5.90 6.07
N ARG A 50 -14.79 5.42 5.75
CA ARG A 50 -13.52 6.00 6.21
C ARG A 50 -13.13 7.28 5.47
N LEU A 51 -13.86 7.65 4.40
CA LEU A 51 -13.65 8.90 3.65
C LEU A 51 -14.68 9.99 3.98
N GLU A 52 -15.76 9.65 4.68
CA GLU A 52 -16.86 10.57 4.98
C GLU A 52 -16.60 11.45 6.21
N SER A 53 -15.53 11.18 6.96
CA SER A 53 -15.17 11.94 8.15
C SER A 53 -13.81 12.60 7.97
N SER A 54 -13.78 13.87 8.35
CA SER A 54 -12.63 14.76 8.26
C SER A 54 -11.44 14.24 9.09
N ASP A 55 -10.25 14.24 8.47
CA ASP A 55 -8.92 14.00 9.05
C ASP A 55 -8.81 12.84 10.04
N TYR A 56 -8.47 11.65 9.52
CA TYR A 56 -8.11 10.51 10.34
C TYR A 56 -6.60 10.38 10.48
N LYS A 57 -6.13 10.24 11.71
CA LYS A 57 -4.72 10.03 12.05
C LYS A 57 -4.62 8.75 12.86
N ASP A 58 -4.01 7.72 12.28
CA ASP A 58 -3.91 6.36 12.80
C ASP A 58 -5.25 5.77 13.25
N SER A 59 -6.28 5.87 12.42
CA SER A 59 -7.55 5.21 12.74
C SER A 59 -7.40 3.70 12.53
N PRO A 60 -7.63 2.86 13.54
CA PRO A 60 -7.58 1.42 13.35
C PRO A 60 -8.77 0.96 12.51
N LEU A 61 -8.49 0.16 11.49
CA LEU A 61 -9.51 -0.57 10.75
C LEU A 61 -9.96 -1.78 11.56
N THR A 62 -11.25 -2.13 11.47
CA THR A 62 -11.72 -3.42 11.98
C THR A 62 -11.15 -4.56 11.13
N LYS A 63 -11.27 -5.78 11.62
CA LYS A 63 -10.86 -6.98 10.87
C LYS A 63 -11.62 -7.09 9.54
N GLU A 64 -12.92 -6.82 9.57
CA GLU A 64 -13.80 -6.86 8.39
C GLU A 64 -13.40 -5.78 7.37
N GLU A 65 -13.11 -4.57 7.83
CA GLU A 65 -12.61 -3.49 6.98
C GLU A 65 -11.25 -3.83 6.37
N THR A 66 -10.35 -4.40 7.17
CA THR A 66 -9.02 -4.84 6.73
C THR A 66 -9.13 -5.92 5.65
N MET A 67 -10.01 -6.90 5.85
CA MET A 67 -10.26 -7.96 4.87
C MET A 67 -10.90 -7.43 3.58
N ALA A 68 -11.91 -6.56 3.68
CA ALA A 68 -12.55 -5.94 2.52
C ALA A 68 -11.58 -5.07 1.71
N PHE A 69 -10.71 -4.33 2.41
CA PHE A 69 -9.66 -3.53 1.77
C PHE A 69 -8.62 -4.43 1.10
N ASN A 70 -8.18 -5.51 1.75
CA ASN A 70 -7.24 -6.46 1.17
C ASN A 70 -7.77 -7.09 -0.13
N GLU A 71 -9.05 -7.47 -0.16
CA GLU A 71 -9.66 -8.04 -1.36
C GLU A 71 -9.66 -7.05 -2.53
N ALA A 72 -9.98 -5.77 -2.27
CA ALA A 72 -9.93 -4.73 -3.30
C ALA A 72 -8.49 -4.46 -3.76
N LEU A 73 -7.52 -4.48 -2.85
CA LEU A 73 -6.09 -4.34 -3.13
C LEU A 73 -5.57 -5.48 -4.01
N GLU A 74 -5.92 -6.74 -3.70
CA GLU A 74 -5.51 -7.90 -4.49
C GLU A 74 -6.03 -7.84 -5.92
N ARG A 75 -7.29 -7.43 -6.12
CA ARG A 75 -7.85 -7.24 -7.47
C ARG A 75 -7.09 -6.18 -8.26
N GLN A 76 -6.66 -5.10 -7.61
CA GLN A 76 -5.87 -4.05 -8.25
C GLN A 76 -4.46 -4.54 -8.62
N ILE A 77 -3.80 -5.28 -7.72
CA ILE A 77 -2.50 -5.92 -7.97
C ILE A 77 -2.60 -6.85 -9.18
N GLU A 78 -3.61 -7.74 -9.20
CA GLU A 78 -3.82 -8.69 -10.30
C GLU A 78 -4.11 -7.98 -11.63
N TYR A 79 -4.92 -6.92 -11.61
CA TYR A 79 -5.17 -6.09 -12.78
C TYR A 79 -3.87 -5.49 -13.32
N TRP A 80 -3.06 -4.84 -12.49
CA TRP A 80 -1.79 -4.27 -12.95
C TRP A 80 -0.80 -5.30 -13.43
N LEU A 81 -0.68 -6.45 -12.74
CA LEU A 81 0.16 -7.55 -13.19
C LEU A 81 -0.26 -8.04 -14.59
N SER A 82 -1.56 -8.08 -14.89
CA SER A 82 -2.06 -8.49 -16.21
C SER A 82 -1.69 -7.53 -17.35
N LEU A 83 -1.41 -6.26 -17.04
CA LEU A 83 -1.00 -5.24 -18.00
C LEU A 83 0.51 -5.20 -18.25
N ARG A 84 1.31 -5.87 -17.40
CA ARG A 84 2.76 -5.80 -17.47
C ARG A 84 3.29 -6.55 -18.67
N VAL A 85 4.34 -5.99 -19.25
CA VAL A 85 5.19 -6.69 -20.20
C VAL A 85 6.38 -7.29 -19.44
N HIS A 86 6.71 -8.54 -19.74
CA HIS A 86 7.92 -9.15 -19.19
C HIS A 86 9.16 -8.47 -19.78
N ILE A 87 10.02 -7.94 -18.91
CA ILE A 87 11.25 -7.26 -19.29
C ILE A 87 12.44 -8.13 -18.85
N PRO A 88 13.47 -8.33 -19.67
CA PRO A 88 14.68 -9.05 -19.26
C PRO A 88 15.32 -8.41 -18.03
N ILE A 89 15.76 -9.26 -17.09
CA ILE A 89 16.43 -8.88 -15.85
C ILE A 89 17.62 -7.94 -16.15
N LYS A 90 17.65 -6.81 -15.46
CA LYS A 90 18.76 -5.86 -15.46
C LYS A 90 19.18 -5.58 -14.04
N GLU A 91 20.45 -5.22 -13.84
CA GLU A 91 20.92 -4.73 -12.56
C GLU A 91 20.02 -3.58 -12.07
N GLY A 92 19.54 -3.69 -10.82
CA GLY A 92 18.64 -2.74 -10.18
C GLY A 92 17.15 -3.05 -10.22
N THR A 93 16.70 -4.21 -10.73
CA THR A 93 15.32 -4.67 -10.56
C THR A 93 15.04 -5.10 -9.12
N ASP A 94 13.92 -4.64 -8.56
CA ASP A 94 13.39 -5.06 -7.27
C ASP A 94 12.64 -6.40 -7.43
N THR A 95 12.65 -7.26 -6.41
CA THR A 95 12.01 -8.58 -6.48
C THR A 95 11.08 -8.76 -5.29
N VAL A 96 9.82 -9.08 -5.56
CA VAL A 96 8.80 -9.30 -4.54
C VAL A 96 8.15 -10.66 -4.75
N THR A 97 7.82 -11.37 -3.68
CA THR A 97 7.09 -12.64 -3.77
C THR A 97 5.61 -12.40 -3.56
N TYR A 98 4.76 -12.84 -4.49
CA TYR A 98 3.31 -12.72 -4.39
C TYR A 98 2.64 -14.02 -4.82
N LYS A 99 1.76 -14.57 -3.99
CA LYS A 99 1.06 -15.85 -4.22
C LYS A 99 1.99 -17.02 -4.67
N GLY A 100 3.24 -17.00 -4.19
CA GLY A 100 4.25 -18.03 -4.50
C GLY A 100 5.07 -17.77 -5.77
N GLU A 101 4.77 -16.69 -6.49
CA GLU A 101 5.51 -16.28 -7.69
C GLU A 101 6.49 -15.15 -7.35
N THR A 102 7.67 -15.18 -7.97
CA THR A 102 8.63 -14.07 -7.89
C THR A 102 8.31 -13.07 -8.99
N ILE A 103 7.96 -11.85 -8.58
CA ILE A 103 7.66 -10.72 -9.45
C ILE A 103 8.87 -9.79 -9.44
N GLU A 104 9.42 -9.54 -10.62
CA GLU A 104 10.51 -8.60 -10.84
C GLU A 104 9.93 -7.25 -11.25
N LEU A 105 10.33 -6.16 -10.60
CA LEU A 105 9.81 -4.81 -10.80
C LEU A 105 10.97 -3.86 -11.16
N ASP A 106 10.82 -3.11 -12.25
CA ASP A 106 11.76 -2.06 -12.64
C ASP A 106 11.23 -0.70 -12.17
N ILE A 107 11.64 -0.28 -10.97
CA ILE A 107 11.17 0.96 -10.34
C ILE A 107 11.85 2.23 -10.90
N ARG A 108 12.73 2.08 -11.90
CA ARG A 108 13.36 3.23 -12.57
C ARG A 108 12.30 3.97 -13.39
N PRO A 109 12.45 5.28 -13.61
CA PRO A 109 11.55 6.04 -14.48
C PRO A 109 11.81 5.66 -15.94
N ILE A 110 11.29 4.50 -16.37
CA ILE A 110 11.41 3.95 -17.72
C ILE A 110 10.02 3.68 -18.30
N ASP A 111 9.85 3.94 -19.60
CA ASP A 111 8.52 3.96 -20.27
C ASP A 111 7.89 2.57 -20.54
N ILE A 112 8.39 1.48 -19.95
CA ILE A 112 7.91 0.12 -20.30
C ILE A 112 6.80 -0.36 -19.35
N ASN A 113 7.03 -0.23 -18.05
CA ASN A 113 6.05 -0.60 -17.02
C ASN A 113 5.92 0.57 -16.03
N ASP A 114 5.23 1.63 -16.45
CA ASP A 114 5.11 2.89 -15.70
C ASP A 114 4.53 2.72 -14.29
N ASN A 115 3.82 1.62 -14.05
CA ASN A 115 3.15 1.31 -12.79
C ASN A 115 4.01 0.46 -11.83
N ASP A 116 5.22 0.03 -12.18
CA ASP A 116 6.02 -0.89 -11.35
C ASP A 116 6.31 -0.33 -9.95
N LYS A 117 6.53 0.99 -9.84
CA LYS A 117 6.68 1.66 -8.55
C LYS A 117 5.40 1.58 -7.72
N ALA A 118 4.24 1.86 -8.33
CA ALA A 118 2.96 1.82 -7.64
C ALA A 118 2.60 0.38 -7.25
N LEU A 119 2.82 -0.58 -8.14
CA LEU A 119 2.62 -2.01 -7.89
C LEU A 119 3.47 -2.50 -6.72
N ARG A 120 4.74 -2.09 -6.64
CA ARG A 120 5.59 -2.39 -5.48
C ARG A 120 4.96 -1.92 -4.17
N ASP A 121 4.41 -0.71 -4.17
CA ASP A 121 3.83 -0.13 -2.96
C ASP A 121 2.51 -0.83 -2.58
N LEU A 122 1.69 -1.25 -3.56
CA LEU A 122 0.52 -2.11 -3.31
C LEU A 122 0.92 -3.48 -2.76
N LEU A 123 1.96 -4.12 -3.32
CA LEU A 123 2.46 -5.41 -2.85
C LEU A 123 3.00 -5.31 -1.42
N ARG A 124 3.72 -4.23 -1.08
CA ARG A 124 4.16 -3.97 0.30
C ARG A 124 2.98 -3.77 1.25
N LEU A 125 1.94 -3.07 0.81
CA LEU A 125 0.74 -2.90 1.61
C LEU A 125 0.02 -4.23 1.84
N HIS A 126 -0.02 -5.10 0.83
CA HIS A 126 -0.55 -6.46 0.96
C HIS A 126 0.20 -7.25 2.03
N ASP A 127 1.54 -7.21 2.04
CA ASP A 127 2.36 -7.86 3.06
C ASP A 127 2.05 -7.33 4.47
N ILE A 128 1.90 -6.00 4.62
CA ILE A 128 1.52 -5.38 5.90
C ILE A 128 0.15 -5.87 6.37
N ILE A 129 -0.83 -5.92 5.48
CA ILE A 129 -2.18 -6.39 5.82
C ILE A 129 -2.15 -7.85 6.24
N ARG A 130 -1.41 -8.70 5.52
CA ARG A 130 -1.23 -10.10 5.88
C ARG A 130 -0.62 -10.25 7.26
N GLU A 131 0.45 -9.53 7.56
CA GLU A 131 1.07 -9.50 8.89
C GLU A 131 0.04 -9.09 9.96
N CYS A 132 -0.75 -8.03 9.71
CA CYS A 132 -1.78 -7.59 10.64
C CYS A 132 -2.86 -8.66 10.91
N LEU A 133 -3.33 -9.34 9.85
CA LEU A 133 -4.33 -10.38 9.96
C LEU A 133 -3.79 -11.66 10.63
N GLU A 134 -2.54 -12.04 10.35
CA GLU A 134 -1.87 -13.20 10.94
C GLU A 134 -1.57 -13.00 12.44
N GLU A 135 -1.24 -11.78 12.84
CA GLU A 135 -0.96 -11.40 14.24
C GLU A 135 -2.20 -10.92 15.02
N ASP A 136 -3.38 -10.90 14.39
CA ASP A 136 -4.65 -10.38 14.97
C ASP A 136 -4.53 -8.94 15.52
N LYS A 137 -3.80 -8.08 14.79
CA LYS A 137 -3.62 -6.65 15.10
C LYS A 137 -4.29 -5.75 14.06
N PRO A 138 -4.70 -4.52 14.41
CA PRO A 138 -5.34 -3.63 13.46
C PRO A 138 -4.35 -3.09 12.42
N LEU A 139 -4.84 -2.89 11.19
CA LEU A 139 -4.22 -1.98 10.23
C LEU A 139 -4.60 -0.54 10.59
N TYR A 140 -3.62 0.35 10.69
CA TYR A 140 -3.85 1.76 10.94
C TYR A 140 -3.90 2.53 9.62
N LEU A 141 -4.91 3.40 9.48
CA LEU A 141 -5.11 4.27 8.33
C LEU A 141 -5.08 5.74 8.76
N SER A 142 -4.23 6.52 8.12
CA SER A 142 -4.20 7.98 8.21
C SER A 142 -4.56 8.60 6.86
N ILE A 143 -5.46 9.58 6.87
CA ILE A 143 -5.84 10.40 5.72
C ILE A 143 -5.99 11.84 6.21
N TYR A 144 -5.13 12.75 5.76
CA TYR A 144 -5.18 14.17 6.13
C TYR A 144 -4.57 15.05 5.03
N GLU A 145 -4.92 16.34 5.00
CA GLU A 145 -4.20 17.34 4.20
C GLU A 145 -2.93 17.79 4.95
N GLU A 146 -1.79 17.89 4.25
CA GLU A 146 -0.61 18.59 4.80
C GLU A 146 -0.91 20.10 4.73
N GLU A 147 -0.65 20.81 5.83
CA GLU A 147 -0.74 22.29 5.90
C GLU A 147 0.35 22.98 5.07
#